data_AF-A0A329MD59-F1
#
_entry.id   AF-A0A329MD59-F1
#
_cell.length_a   1.000
_cell.length_b   1.000
_cell.length_c   1.000
_cell.angle_alpha   90.00
_cell.angle_beta   90.00
_cell.angle_gamma   90.00
#
_symmetry.space_group_name_H-M   'P 1'
#
loop_
_entity.id
_entity.type
_entity.pdbx_description
1 polymer ?
#
loop_
_entity_poly.entity_id
_entity_poly.type
_entity_poly.pdbx_seq_one_letter_code
_entity_poly.pdbx_strand_id
1 'polypeptide(L)'
;MSRAAKVIEEACRENGLVCTRHEGAHGGLPGIIVELPGERRLKTNTILSIGEHSVRIEAFVCRKPDEDHEGVYRFLLKRNRRLYGVAYTLDNVGDIYLVGRMSLESVTSEEVDRILGQVLEAVDNDFNTLLELGFRSSIQKEWEWRVSRGESLKNLQAFAHLIDDDEDDSDSG
;
A
#
# COMPACT_ATOMS: atom_id res chain seq x y z
N MET A 1 25.42 -14.88 3.82
CA MET A 1 24.09 -14.63 3.23
C MET A 1 23.12 -15.64 3.81
N SER A 2 22.07 -15.19 4.52
CA SER A 2 21.13 -16.09 5.21
C SER A 2 20.32 -16.93 4.19
N ARG A 3 19.82 -18.10 4.61
CA ARG A 3 18.96 -18.96 3.78
C ARG A 3 17.74 -18.18 3.28
N ALA A 4 17.09 -17.43 4.17
CA ALA A 4 15.91 -16.63 3.85
C ALA A 4 16.18 -15.60 2.74
N ALA A 5 17.32 -14.89 2.80
CA ALA A 5 17.68 -13.91 1.78
C ALA A 5 17.80 -14.55 0.39
N LYS A 6 18.42 -15.74 0.30
CA LYS A 6 18.56 -16.46 -0.98
C LYS A 6 17.21 -16.85 -1.57
N VAL A 7 16.31 -17.38 -0.73
CA VAL A 7 14.96 -17.78 -1.16
C VAL A 7 14.16 -16.58 -1.65
N ILE A 8 14.22 -15.44 -0.95
CA ILE A 8 13.51 -14.22 -1.36
C ILE A 8 14.05 -13.73 -2.71
N GLU A 9 15.37 -13.69 -2.90
CA GLU A 9 15.97 -13.26 -4.17
C GLU A 9 15.65 -14.22 -5.33
N GLU A 10 15.59 -15.51 -5.05
CA GLU A 10 15.21 -16.53 -6.02
C GLU A 10 13.74 -16.38 -6.43
N ALA A 11 12.83 -16.23 -5.46
CA ALA A 11 11.42 -15.98 -5.71
C ALA A 11 11.19 -14.69 -6.52
N CYS A 12 11.93 -13.61 -6.24
CA CYS A 12 11.91 -12.41 -7.05
C CYS A 12 12.29 -12.69 -8.50
N ARG A 13 13.40 -13.40 -8.71
CA ARG A 13 13.92 -13.71 -10.05
C ARG A 13 12.96 -14.60 -10.84
N GLU A 14 12.37 -15.61 -10.20
CA GLU A 14 11.39 -16.50 -10.82
C GLU A 14 10.13 -15.77 -11.30
N ASN A 15 9.70 -14.76 -10.53
CA ASN A 15 8.53 -13.93 -10.86
C ASN A 15 8.86 -12.67 -11.68
N GLY A 16 10.13 -12.48 -12.08
CA GLY A 16 10.55 -11.31 -12.85
C GLY A 16 10.45 -9.98 -12.08
N LEU A 17 10.46 -10.02 -10.75
CA LEU A 17 10.36 -8.84 -9.88
C LEU A 17 11.72 -8.17 -9.69
N VAL A 18 11.72 -6.84 -9.65
CA VAL A 18 12.92 -6.06 -9.33
C VAL A 18 13.13 -6.09 -7.82
N CYS A 19 14.28 -6.61 -7.39
CA CYS A 19 14.64 -6.71 -5.99
C CYS A 19 15.99 -6.04 -5.71
N THR A 20 16.03 -5.18 -4.71
CA THR A 20 17.23 -4.46 -4.29
C THR A 20 17.53 -4.73 -2.82
N ARG A 21 18.80 -4.85 -2.48
CA ARG A 21 19.21 -5.01 -1.08
C ARG A 21 19.21 -3.66 -0.39
N HIS A 22 18.77 -3.68 0.85
CA HIS A 22 18.78 -2.53 1.74
C HIS A 22 19.55 -2.90 3.01
N GLU A 23 20.61 -2.15 3.33
CA GLU A 23 21.48 -2.45 4.47
C GLU A 23 20.84 -2.08 5.83
N GLY A 24 19.69 -1.40 5.81
CA GLY A 24 19.04 -0.83 6.99
C GLY A 24 19.26 0.68 7.05
N ALA A 25 18.22 1.43 7.43
CA ALA A 25 18.28 2.88 7.61
C ALA A 25 17.93 3.20 9.07
N HIS A 26 18.64 4.14 9.69
CA HIS A 26 18.37 4.63 11.05
C HIS A 26 18.22 3.53 12.13
N GLY A 27 19.04 2.46 12.05
CA GLY A 27 18.97 1.32 12.98
C GLY A 27 17.92 0.26 12.64
N GLY A 28 17.25 0.38 11.48
CA GLY A 28 16.40 -0.66 10.93
C GLY A 28 17.19 -1.89 10.49
N LEU A 29 16.52 -3.05 10.46
CA LEU A 29 17.12 -4.30 10.01
C LEU A 29 17.45 -4.25 8.51
N PRO A 30 18.52 -4.94 8.07
CA PRO A 30 18.75 -5.16 6.65
C PRO A 30 17.61 -5.97 6.04
N GLY A 31 17.34 -5.72 4.77
CA GLY A 31 16.22 -6.34 4.07
C GLY A 31 16.37 -6.33 2.56
N ILE A 32 15.34 -6.84 1.91
CA ILE A 32 15.21 -6.85 0.45
C ILE A 32 13.97 -6.03 0.11
N ILE A 33 14.13 -5.01 -0.73
CA ILE A 33 13.03 -4.22 -1.26
C ILE A 33 12.60 -4.87 -2.57
N VAL A 34 11.32 -5.19 -2.67
CA VAL A 34 10.67 -5.78 -3.85
C VAL A 34 9.75 -4.74 -4.46
N GLU A 35 9.96 -4.42 -5.74
CA GLU A 35 9.06 -3.53 -6.48
C GLU A 35 7.90 -4.35 -7.07
N LEU A 36 6.69 -4.19 -6.51
CA LEU A 36 5.51 -4.86 -7.02
C LEU A 36 4.83 -4.03 -8.14
N PRO A 37 4.49 -4.65 -9.28
CA PRO A 37 3.87 -3.96 -10.41
C PRO A 37 2.35 -3.81 -10.19
N GLY A 38 1.90 -2.68 -9.66
CA GLY A 38 0.48 -2.38 -9.50
C GLY A 38 -0.24 -2.09 -10.82
N GLU A 39 -1.52 -2.46 -10.90
CA GLU A 39 -2.35 -2.28 -12.10
C GLU A 39 -2.57 -0.81 -12.47
N ARG A 40 -2.57 0.07 -11.46
CA ARG A 40 -2.85 1.51 -11.62
C ARG A 40 -1.59 2.37 -11.75
N ARG A 41 -0.50 1.77 -12.25
CA ARG A 41 0.85 2.40 -12.40
C ARG A 41 1.48 2.85 -11.08
N LEU A 42 0.96 2.36 -9.95
CA LEU A 42 1.59 2.52 -8.64
C LEU A 42 2.58 1.38 -8.47
N LYS A 43 3.85 1.72 -8.26
CA LYS A 43 4.84 0.75 -7.79
C LYS A 43 4.71 0.65 -6.27
N THR A 44 4.41 -0.54 -5.78
CA THR A 44 4.34 -0.79 -4.34
C THR A 44 5.65 -1.40 -3.89
N ASN A 45 6.47 -0.60 -3.22
CA ASN A 45 7.72 -1.08 -2.64
C ASN A 45 7.42 -1.86 -1.35
N THR A 46 7.74 -3.15 -1.35
CA THR A 46 7.58 -4.03 -0.19
C THR A 46 8.94 -4.41 0.36
N ILE A 47 9.17 -4.14 1.64
CA ILE A 47 10.42 -4.42 2.32
C ILE A 47 10.27 -5.73 3.10
N LEU A 48 11.17 -6.69 2.82
CA LEU A 48 11.33 -7.92 3.58
C LEU A 48 12.58 -7.81 4.44
N SER A 49 12.41 -7.37 5.68
CA SER A 49 13.47 -7.18 6.66
C SER A 49 13.77 -8.49 7.39
N ILE A 50 15.01 -8.97 7.31
CA ILE A 50 15.40 -10.29 7.82
C ILE A 50 16.02 -10.11 9.21
N GLY A 51 15.27 -10.48 10.25
CA GLY A 51 15.75 -10.48 11.64
C GLY A 51 16.34 -11.83 12.05
N GLU A 52 16.59 -11.97 13.36
CA GLU A 52 17.18 -13.18 13.95
C GLU A 52 16.24 -14.40 13.90
N HIS A 53 14.93 -14.17 14.02
CA HIS A 53 13.93 -15.26 14.13
C HIS A 53 12.82 -15.20 13.08
N SER A 54 12.66 -14.06 12.40
CA SER A 54 11.56 -13.84 11.46
C SER A 54 11.96 -12.88 10.35
N VAL A 55 11.26 -12.98 9.22
CA VAL A 55 11.22 -11.93 8.20
C VAL A 55 10.00 -11.06 8.46
N ARG A 56 10.23 -9.76 8.59
CA ARG A 56 9.17 -8.74 8.68
C ARG A 56 8.86 -8.22 7.29
N ILE A 57 7.58 -8.07 6.98
CA ILE A 57 7.08 -7.55 5.71
C ILE A 57 6.47 -6.19 5.99
N GLU A 58 6.86 -5.18 5.21
CA GLU A 58 6.36 -3.82 5.33
C GLU A 58 6.12 -3.23 3.95
N ALA A 59 4.91 -2.78 3.67
CA ALA A 59 4.58 -2.03 2.46
C ALA A 59 3.86 -0.74 2.85
N PHE A 60 4.36 0.38 2.34
CA PHE A 60 3.70 1.68 2.47
C PHE A 60 2.48 1.72 1.54
N VAL A 61 1.34 2.17 2.06
CA VAL A 61 0.08 2.24 1.31
C VAL A 61 -0.23 3.68 0.94
N CYS A 62 -0.42 4.53 1.94
CA CYS A 62 -0.65 5.96 1.75
C CYS A 62 -0.31 6.75 3.01
N ARG A 63 -0.23 8.08 2.86
CA ARG A 63 -0.02 9.00 3.97
C ARG A 63 -1.24 9.01 4.89
N LYS A 64 -1.07 9.56 6.09
CA LYS A 64 -2.17 9.83 7.01
C LYS A 64 -3.36 10.47 6.26
N PRO A 65 -4.60 9.96 6.44
CA PRO A 65 -5.81 10.60 5.91
C PRO A 65 -5.92 12.06 6.33
N ASP A 66 -6.40 12.90 5.42
CA ASP A 66 -6.69 14.31 5.70
C ASP A 66 -7.99 14.46 6.51
N GLU A 67 -8.96 13.59 6.25
CA GLU A 67 -10.29 13.59 6.87
C GLU A 67 -10.84 12.17 7.11
N ASP A 68 -12.08 12.07 7.62
CA ASP A 68 -12.80 10.84 7.97
C ASP A 68 -11.95 9.69 8.56
N HIS A 69 -11.21 10.02 9.62
CA HIS A 69 -10.28 9.07 10.24
C HIS A 69 -11.02 7.84 10.78
N GLU A 70 -12.23 8.02 11.33
CA GLU A 70 -13.03 6.91 11.84
C GLU A 70 -13.48 5.97 10.71
N GLY A 71 -13.98 6.51 9.59
CA GLY A 71 -14.37 5.73 8.42
C GLY A 71 -13.21 4.93 7.86
N VAL A 72 -12.05 5.58 7.69
CA VAL A 72 -10.81 4.91 7.25
C VAL A 72 -10.42 3.80 8.23
N TYR A 73 -10.31 4.06 9.53
CA TYR A 73 -9.86 3.05 10.49
C TYR A 73 -10.83 1.87 10.60
N ARG A 74 -12.13 2.14 10.53
CA ARG A 74 -13.17 1.11 10.48
C ARG A 74 -13.04 0.24 9.23
N PHE A 75 -12.75 0.85 8.07
CA PHE A 75 -12.49 0.14 6.83
C PHE A 75 -11.26 -0.77 6.98
N LEU A 76 -10.13 -0.23 7.44
CA LEU A 76 -8.88 -1.00 7.67
C LEU A 76 -9.11 -2.21 8.59
N LEU A 77 -9.80 -2.01 9.71
CA LEU A 77 -10.12 -3.09 10.66
C LEU A 77 -11.02 -4.17 10.06
N LYS A 78 -12.02 -3.79 9.25
CA LYS A 78 -12.86 -4.76 8.53
C LYS A 78 -12.04 -5.53 7.51
N ARG A 79 -11.15 -4.85 6.79
CA ARG A 79 -10.33 -5.43 5.73
C ARG A 79 -9.34 -6.46 6.27
N ASN A 80 -8.74 -6.20 7.44
CA ASN A 80 -7.84 -7.12 8.13
C ASN A 80 -8.40 -8.53 8.36
N ARG A 81 -9.73 -8.69 8.40
CA ARG A 81 -10.37 -10.02 8.53
C ARG A 81 -10.18 -10.92 7.30
N ARG A 82 -9.83 -10.35 6.15
CA ARG A 82 -9.72 -11.04 4.86
C ARG A 82 -8.28 -11.19 4.38
N LEU A 83 -7.33 -10.49 5.01
CA LEU A 83 -5.94 -10.49 4.58
C LEU A 83 -5.19 -11.73 5.09
N TYR A 84 -4.25 -12.21 4.27
CA TYR A 84 -3.35 -13.31 4.62
C TYR A 84 -1.94 -12.81 4.96
N GLY A 85 -1.40 -13.17 6.12
CA GLY A 85 0.01 -12.91 6.49
C GLY A 85 0.39 -11.45 6.75
N VAL A 86 -0.44 -10.48 6.34
CA VAL A 86 -0.27 -9.04 6.55
C VAL A 86 -1.55 -8.42 7.13
N ALA A 87 -1.40 -7.29 7.81
CA ALA A 87 -2.50 -6.49 8.31
C ALA A 87 -2.21 -5.00 8.12
N TYR A 88 -3.26 -4.21 7.91
CA TYR A 88 -3.20 -2.77 7.98
C TYR A 88 -2.85 -2.29 9.39
N THR A 89 -1.91 -1.36 9.43
CA THR A 89 -1.37 -0.73 10.64
C THR A 89 -1.14 0.75 10.37
N LEU A 90 -0.97 1.52 11.45
CA LEU A 90 -0.60 2.92 11.40
C LEU A 90 0.78 3.10 12.04
N ASP A 91 1.58 4.00 11.51
CA ASP A 91 2.78 4.47 12.20
C ASP A 91 2.46 5.58 13.23
N ASN A 92 3.50 6.18 13.81
CA ASN A 92 3.35 7.22 14.84
C ASN A 92 2.76 8.54 14.31
N VAL A 93 2.85 8.81 13.01
CA VAL A 93 2.27 10.01 12.39
C VAL A 93 0.93 9.72 11.72
N GLY A 94 0.52 8.46 11.66
CA GLY A 94 -0.76 8.01 11.12
C GLY A 94 -0.69 7.54 9.67
N ASP A 95 0.50 7.36 9.10
CA ASP A 95 0.68 6.79 7.77
C ASP A 95 0.26 5.31 7.77
N ILE A 96 -0.34 4.87 6.67
CA ILE A 96 -0.96 3.56 6.55
C ILE A 96 0.04 2.58 5.92
N TYR A 97 0.26 1.46 6.61
CA TYR A 97 1.15 0.39 6.18
C TYR A 97 0.45 -0.97 6.22
N LEU A 98 0.83 -1.85 5.30
CA LEU A 98 0.64 -3.30 5.46
C LEU A 98 1.87 -3.89 6.15
N VAL A 99 1.66 -4.56 7.28
CA VAL A 99 2.72 -5.17 8.07
C VAL A 99 2.42 -6.65 8.30
N GLY A 100 3.43 -7.49 8.06
CA GLY A 100 3.37 -8.93 8.27
C GLY A 100 4.64 -9.48 8.90
N ARG A 101 4.58 -10.74 9.34
CA ARG A 101 5.73 -11.49 9.83
C ARG A 101 5.63 -12.95 9.40
N MET A 102 6.75 -13.53 8.97
CA MET A 102 6.90 -14.95 8.73
C MET A 102 8.10 -15.51 9.51
N SER A 103 7.99 -16.70 10.07
CA SER A 103 9.13 -17.41 10.67
C SER A 103 10.16 -17.76 9.62
N LEU A 104 11.45 -17.78 10.00
CA LEU A 104 12.53 -18.13 9.07
C LEU A 104 12.36 -19.51 8.43
N GLU A 105 11.75 -20.46 9.14
CA GLU A 105 11.47 -21.81 8.64
C GLU A 105 10.40 -21.85 7.54
N SER A 106 9.48 -20.89 7.56
CA SER A 106 8.37 -20.79 6.61
C SER A 106 8.75 -20.02 5.33
N VAL A 107 9.98 -19.51 5.23
CA VAL A 107 10.45 -18.79 4.05
C VAL A 107 10.70 -19.79 2.92
N THR A 108 9.69 -19.95 2.05
CA THR A 108 9.76 -20.67 0.78
C THR A 108 9.37 -19.73 -0.37
N SER A 109 9.69 -20.10 -1.61
CA SER A 109 9.31 -19.29 -2.79
C SER A 109 7.80 -19.09 -2.87
N GLU A 110 7.02 -20.13 -2.59
CA GLU A 110 5.55 -20.07 -2.61
C GLU A 110 5.00 -19.18 -1.50
N GLU A 111 5.58 -19.20 -0.31
CA GLU A 111 5.09 -18.36 0.79
C GLU A 111 5.44 -16.89 0.56
N VAL A 112 6.63 -16.61 0.01
CA VAL A 112 7.01 -15.26 -0.42
C VAL A 112 6.06 -14.76 -1.50
N ASP A 113 5.78 -15.57 -2.52
CA ASP A 113 4.85 -15.23 -3.60
C ASP A 113 3.44 -14.93 -3.07
N ARG A 114 2.88 -15.79 -2.20
CA ARG A 114 1.57 -15.55 -1.58
C ARG A 114 1.49 -14.23 -0.84
N ILE A 115 2.50 -13.91 -0.04
CA ILE A 115 2.50 -12.68 0.75
C ILE A 115 2.65 -11.45 -0.14
N LEU A 116 3.55 -11.50 -1.13
CA LEU A 116 3.71 -10.41 -2.10
C LEU A 116 2.43 -10.20 -2.93
N GLY A 117 1.78 -11.28 -3.37
CA GLY A 117 0.49 -11.24 -4.05
C GLY A 117 -0.60 -10.65 -3.17
N GLN A 118 -0.65 -11.01 -1.88
CA GLN A 118 -1.60 -10.42 -0.94
C GLN A 118 -1.35 -8.92 -0.72
N VAL A 119 -0.09 -8.48 -0.67
CA VAL A 119 0.25 -7.05 -0.56
C VAL A 119 -0.19 -6.30 -1.81
N LEU A 120 0.10 -6.83 -3.00
CA LEU A 120 -0.30 -6.24 -4.28
C LEU A 120 -1.82 -6.12 -4.38
N GLU A 121 -2.54 -7.21 -4.10
CA GLU A 121 -4.02 -7.25 -4.14
C GLU A 121 -4.66 -6.26 -3.16
N ALA A 122 -4.15 -6.21 -1.93
CA ALA A 122 -4.68 -5.29 -0.92
C ALA A 122 -4.46 -3.83 -1.33
N VAL A 123 -3.26 -3.46 -1.77
CA VAL A 123 -2.98 -2.09 -2.19
C VAL A 123 -3.80 -1.72 -3.42
N ASP A 124 -3.81 -2.53 -4.48
CA ASP A 124 -4.53 -2.18 -5.71
C ASP A 124 -6.04 -2.10 -5.51
N ASN A 125 -6.64 -2.96 -4.69
CA ASN A 125 -8.08 -2.97 -4.44
C ASN A 125 -8.53 -1.88 -3.46
N ASP A 126 -7.76 -1.63 -2.41
CA ASP A 126 -8.21 -0.79 -1.30
C ASP A 126 -7.81 0.69 -1.50
N PHE A 127 -6.86 0.99 -2.40
CA PHE A 127 -6.33 2.35 -2.59
C PHE A 127 -7.41 3.40 -2.90
N ASN A 128 -8.32 3.11 -3.83
CA ASN A 128 -9.37 4.06 -4.19
C ASN A 128 -10.34 4.31 -3.04
N THR A 129 -10.75 3.26 -2.33
CA THR A 129 -11.64 3.40 -1.17
C THR A 129 -10.96 4.22 -0.07
N LEU A 130 -9.67 4.05 0.14
CA LEU A 130 -8.91 4.88 1.08
C LEU A 130 -8.85 6.35 0.66
N LEU A 131 -8.71 6.62 -0.64
CA LEU A 131 -8.74 7.97 -1.19
C LEU A 131 -10.14 8.62 -1.08
N GLU A 132 -11.20 7.89 -1.39
CA GLU A 132 -12.59 8.35 -1.31
C GLU A 132 -13.03 8.66 0.13
N LEU A 133 -12.55 7.89 1.11
CA LEU A 133 -12.82 8.14 2.53
C LEU A 133 -11.94 9.26 3.08
N GLY A 134 -10.62 9.15 2.91
CA GLY A 134 -9.66 9.96 3.65
C GLY A 134 -9.19 11.25 2.98
N PHE A 135 -9.51 11.45 1.69
CA PHE A 135 -8.91 12.50 0.86
C PHE A 135 -9.91 13.19 -0.09
N ARG A 136 -11.22 13.04 0.13
CA ARG A 136 -12.27 13.59 -0.75
C ARG A 136 -12.09 15.09 -1.01
N SER A 137 -12.01 15.90 0.04
CA SER A 137 -11.84 17.35 -0.04
C SER A 137 -10.56 17.75 -0.77
N SER A 138 -9.48 16.98 -0.61
CA SER A 138 -8.21 17.22 -1.28
C SER A 138 -8.27 16.87 -2.77
N ILE A 139 -8.98 15.80 -3.12
CA ILE A 139 -9.25 15.39 -4.51
C ILE A 139 -10.11 16.42 -5.22
N GLN A 140 -11.16 16.94 -4.57
CA GLN A 140 -12.02 18.00 -5.09
C GLN A 140 -11.21 19.24 -5.47
N LYS A 141 -10.38 19.74 -4.54
CA LYS A 141 -9.53 20.93 -4.77
C LYS A 141 -8.53 20.72 -5.90
N GLU A 142 -7.90 19.55 -5.96
CA GLU A 142 -6.97 19.22 -7.05
C GLU A 142 -7.70 19.14 -8.40
N TRP A 143 -8.93 18.61 -8.43
CA TRP A 143 -9.76 18.56 -9.64
C TRP A 143 -10.06 19.97 -10.16
N GLU A 144 -10.62 20.83 -9.31
CA GLU A 144 -10.92 22.23 -9.63
C GLU A 144 -9.68 22.97 -10.12
N TRP A 145 -8.54 22.77 -9.45
CA TRP A 145 -7.27 23.36 -9.84
C TRP A 145 -6.84 22.93 -11.25
N ARG A 146 -6.94 21.63 -11.57
CA ARG A 146 -6.59 21.12 -12.90
C ARG A 146 -7.53 21.63 -13.99
N VAL A 147 -8.82 21.67 -13.72
CA VAL A 147 -9.83 22.23 -14.65
C VAL A 147 -9.52 23.69 -14.94
N SER A 148 -9.24 24.49 -13.91
CA SER A 148 -8.93 25.93 -14.06
C SER A 148 -7.68 26.21 -14.89
N ARG A 149 -6.75 25.24 -14.99
CA ARG A 149 -5.48 25.36 -15.71
C ARG A 149 -5.42 24.57 -17.02
N GLY A 150 -6.45 23.80 -17.35
CA GLY A 150 -6.46 22.91 -18.51
C GLY A 150 -5.47 21.74 -18.39
N GLU A 151 -5.13 21.32 -17.17
CA GLU A 151 -4.25 20.19 -16.88
C GLU A 151 -4.98 18.84 -17.03
N SER A 152 -4.23 17.75 -17.22
CA SER A 152 -4.84 16.44 -17.45
C SER A 152 -5.50 15.84 -16.19
N LEU A 153 -6.76 15.41 -16.30
CA LEU A 153 -7.52 14.73 -15.23
C LEU A 153 -7.39 13.21 -15.21
N LYS A 154 -6.53 12.61 -16.04
CA LYS A 154 -6.51 11.14 -16.27
C LYS A 154 -6.45 10.30 -14.98
N ASN A 155 -5.70 10.75 -13.97
CA ASN A 155 -5.57 10.03 -12.70
C ASN A 155 -6.70 10.33 -11.71
N LEU A 156 -7.45 11.41 -11.92
CA LEU A 156 -8.59 11.79 -11.08
C LEU A 156 -9.91 11.23 -11.61
N GLN A 157 -9.97 10.79 -12.86
CA GLN A 157 -11.19 10.26 -13.49
C GLN A 157 -11.89 9.16 -12.68
N ALA A 158 -11.15 8.35 -11.92
CA ALA A 158 -11.73 7.33 -11.06
C ALA A 158 -12.60 7.92 -9.91
N PHE A 159 -12.42 9.20 -9.59
CA PHE A 159 -13.09 9.95 -8.54
C PHE A 159 -14.09 10.98 -9.06
N ALA A 160 -14.42 10.96 -10.37
CA ALA A 160 -15.35 11.92 -10.97
C ALA A 160 -16.71 11.95 -10.25
N HIS A 161 -17.17 10.79 -9.79
CA HIS A 161 -18.41 10.65 -9.04
C HIS A 161 -18.43 11.42 -7.71
N LEU A 162 -17.26 11.70 -7.11
CA LEU A 162 -17.19 12.51 -5.89
C LEU A 162 -17.49 13.99 -6.15
N ILE A 163 -17.25 14.46 -7.38
CA ILE A 163 -17.46 15.86 -7.79
C ILE A 163 -18.94 16.09 -8.09
N ASP A 164 -19.57 15.15 -8.79
CA ASP A 164 -21.00 15.23 -9.17
C ASP A 164 -21.91 15.26 -7.93
N ASP A 165 -21.58 14.49 -6.88
CA ASP A 165 -22.35 14.45 -5.63
C ASP A 165 -22.30 15.80 -4.85
N ASP A 166 -21.20 16.56 -4.93
CA ASP A 166 -21.06 17.86 -4.24
C ASP A 166 -21.85 18.99 -4.96
N GLU A 167 -22.01 18.92 -6.28
CA GLU A 167 -22.84 19.89 -7.03
C GLU A 167 -24.32 19.78 -6.63
N ASP A 168 -24.83 18.56 -6.45
CA ASP A 168 -26.24 18.30 -6.05
C ASP A 168 -26.54 18.73 -4.59
N ASP A 169 -25.57 18.61 -3.68
CA ASP A 169 -25.71 19.08 -2.29
C ASP A 169 -25.65 20.63 -2.19
N SER A 170 -24.98 21.30 -3.14
CA SER A 170 -24.86 22.76 -3.17
C SER A 170 -26.11 23.51 -3.66
N ASP A 171 -26.98 22.84 -4.44
CA ASP A 171 -28.23 23.39 -4.98
C ASP A 171 -29.46 23.10 -4.08
N SER A 172 -29.24 22.40 -2.95
CA SER A 172 -30.28 22.02 -1.97
C SER A 172 -30.33 22.91 -0.71
N GLY A 173 -29.59 24.03 -0.70
CA GLY A 173 -29.44 24.96 0.44
C GLY A 173 -30.20 26.28 0.33
#